data_AF-A0AAD9APB3-F1
#
_entry.id   AF-A0AAD9APB3-F1
#
_cell.length_a   1.000
_cell.length_b   1.000
_cell.length_c   1.000
_cell.angle_alpha   90.00
_cell.angle_beta   90.00
_cell.angle_gamma   90.00
#
_symmetry.space_group_name_H-M   'P 1'
#
loop_
_entity.id
_entity.type
_entity.pdbx_description
1 polymer ?
#
loop_
_entity_poly.entity_id
_entity_poly.type
_entity_poly.pdbx_seq_one_letter_code
_entity_poly.pdbx_strand_id
1 'polypeptide(L)'
;MRKRHGMIVPYPESLIVNLKTLVKYLHLVIYEYNECFYCGSIRNTPQAAQQHMTGKEHCKIDVQKENSEFRDFYAFESNAGPDGSRCGDSGHACFVDADDETRRLPFGKTVSHRKTKKVRDHRDLRSGGGTDSFSLVEEGKRPDSLSDATALVINNGKTKDLVVSEKSNDLFDKTEMATMRQGDRLALAHWPLPQQRTLVAKAKKQQEMWSRFEKDQAIKLQCKAKAKSDVPAV
;
A
#
# COMPACT_ATOMS: atom_id res chain seq x y z
N MET A 1 0.14 -6.95 23.31
CA MET A 1 -0.40 -5.83 22.50
C MET A 1 0.64 -5.22 21.57
N ARG A 2 1.61 -4.41 22.03
CA ARG A 2 2.53 -3.67 21.11
C ARG A 2 3.36 -4.55 20.15
N LYS A 3 3.95 -5.65 20.64
CA LYS A 3 4.83 -6.53 19.84
C LYS A 3 4.10 -7.55 18.95
N ARG A 4 2.91 -8.01 19.36
CA ARG A 4 2.16 -9.07 18.65
C ARG A 4 1.02 -8.55 17.77
N HIS A 5 0.45 -7.41 18.15
CA HIS A 5 -0.71 -6.84 17.48
C HIS A 5 -0.41 -5.44 16.90
N GLY A 6 0.82 -4.94 17.01
CA GLY A 6 1.18 -3.62 16.46
C GLY A 6 0.41 -2.44 17.07
N MET A 7 -0.26 -2.65 18.22
CA MET A 7 -1.07 -1.60 18.84
C MET A 7 -0.17 -0.51 19.43
N ILE A 8 -0.26 0.68 18.85
CA ILE A 8 0.47 1.88 19.27
C ILE A 8 -0.57 2.92 19.68
N VAL A 9 -0.48 3.36 20.93
CA VAL A 9 -1.23 4.52 21.43
C VAL A 9 -0.38 5.76 21.10
N PRO A 10 -0.85 6.66 20.22
CA PRO A 10 -0.11 7.87 19.87
C PRO A 10 -0.09 8.84 21.05
N TYR A 11 0.96 9.66 21.16
CA TYR A 11 1.08 10.77 22.12
C TYR A 11 0.59 10.48 23.56
N PRO A 12 1.28 9.59 24.31
CA PRO A 12 0.88 9.27 25.68
C PRO A 12 0.88 10.47 26.63
N GLU A 13 1.71 11.49 26.35
CA GLU A 13 1.85 12.70 27.18
C GLU A 13 0.66 13.68 27.05
N SER A 14 -0.09 13.63 25.95
CA SER A 14 -1.25 14.52 25.72
C SER A 14 -2.58 13.86 26.07
N LEU A 15 -2.55 12.71 26.74
CA LEU A 15 -3.75 11.99 27.13
C LEU A 15 -4.40 12.68 28.35
N ILE A 16 -5.63 13.20 28.19
CA ILE A 16 -6.38 13.85 29.28
C ILE A 16 -6.77 12.80 30.33
N VAL A 17 -7.02 11.58 29.87
CA VAL A 17 -7.55 10.48 30.67
C VAL A 17 -6.44 9.50 31.03
N ASN A 18 -6.52 8.90 32.22
CA ASN A 18 -5.63 7.81 32.60
C ASN A 18 -5.59 6.69 31.55
N LEU A 19 -4.40 6.16 31.25
CA LEU A 19 -4.18 5.06 30.29
C LEU A 19 -5.08 3.84 30.59
N LYS A 20 -5.30 3.55 31.88
CA LYS A 20 -6.17 2.44 32.32
C LYS A 20 -7.61 2.61 31.84
N THR A 21 -8.13 3.83 31.81
CA THR A 21 -9.48 4.13 31.33
C THR A 21 -9.55 4.02 29.82
N LEU A 22 -8.54 4.51 29.10
CA LEU A 22 -8.44 4.34 27.66
C LEU A 22 -8.49 2.85 27.28
N VAL A 23 -7.67 2.01 27.92
CA VAL A 23 -7.66 0.56 27.65
C VAL A 23 -9.03 -0.09 27.96
N LYS A 24 -9.74 0.35 29.01
CA LYS A 24 -11.09 -0.13 29.30
C LYS A 24 -12.07 0.24 28.19
N TYR A 25 -11.99 1.45 27.65
CA TYR A 25 -12.82 1.88 26.54
C TYR A 25 -12.52 1.07 25.28
N LEU A 26 -11.24 0.86 24.94
CA LEU A 26 -10.85 0.00 23.81
C LEU A 26 -11.37 -1.43 23.97
N HIS A 27 -11.33 -1.98 25.19
CA HIS A 27 -11.89 -3.28 25.47
C HIS A 27 -13.40 -3.31 25.21
N LEU A 28 -14.13 -2.30 25.66
CA LEU A 28 -15.56 -2.18 25.43
C LEU A 28 -15.89 -2.13 23.92
N VAL A 29 -15.14 -1.35 23.14
CA VAL A 29 -15.35 -1.25 21.69
C VAL A 29 -15.10 -2.58 20.97
N ILE A 30 -14.10 -3.37 21.37
CA ILE A 30 -13.83 -4.68 20.76
C ILE A 30 -14.85 -5.74 21.19
N TYR A 31 -15.18 -5.81 22.49
CA TYR A 31 -15.96 -6.93 23.04
C TYR A 31 -17.47 -6.69 23.03
N GLU A 32 -17.90 -5.44 23.21
CA GLU A 32 -19.32 -5.08 23.27
C GLU A 32 -19.81 -4.66 21.88
N TYR A 33 -19.10 -3.74 21.23
CA TYR A 33 -19.49 -3.21 19.92
C TYR A 33 -18.94 -4.00 18.73
N ASN A 34 -17.98 -4.90 18.96
CA ASN A 34 -17.33 -5.69 17.90
C ASN A 34 -16.83 -4.83 16.73
N GLU A 35 -16.35 -3.63 17.06
CA GLU A 35 -15.98 -2.61 16.09
C GLU A 35 -14.45 -2.49 15.96
N CYS A 36 -14.02 -2.11 14.77
CA CYS A 36 -12.60 -1.92 14.45
C CYS A 36 -12.20 -0.45 14.62
N PHE A 37 -11.17 -0.18 15.44
CA PHE A 37 -10.70 1.18 15.75
C PHE A 37 -10.29 2.04 14.55
N TYR A 38 -9.86 1.43 13.45
CA TYR A 38 -9.34 2.17 12.30
C TYR A 38 -10.40 2.39 11.22
N CYS A 39 -11.15 1.35 10.87
CA CYS A 39 -12.12 1.40 9.76
C CYS A 39 -13.58 1.51 10.21
N GLY A 40 -13.89 1.41 11.51
CA GLY A 40 -15.24 1.47 12.05
C GLY A 40 -16.15 0.31 11.59
N SER A 41 -15.57 -0.78 11.07
CA SER A 41 -16.39 -1.90 10.60
C SER A 41 -16.83 -2.76 11.77
N ILE A 42 -18.14 -2.85 11.98
CA ILE A 42 -18.77 -3.74 12.97
C ILE A 42 -18.76 -5.18 12.46
N ARG A 43 -18.53 -6.13 13.37
CA ARG A 43 -18.54 -7.58 13.10
C ARG A 43 -19.54 -8.28 14.02
N ASN A 44 -19.92 -9.49 13.66
CA ASN A 44 -20.89 -10.26 14.44
C ASN A 44 -20.31 -10.84 15.73
N THR A 45 -18.99 -11.05 15.79
CA THR A 45 -18.32 -11.62 16.98
C THR A 45 -17.04 -10.87 17.30
N PRO A 46 -16.64 -10.84 18.59
CA PRO A 46 -15.41 -10.15 19.00
C PRO A 46 -14.17 -10.85 18.42
N GLN A 47 -14.24 -12.17 18.24
CA GLN A 47 -13.18 -12.93 17.59
C GLN A 47 -13.03 -12.57 16.11
N ALA A 48 -14.14 -12.32 15.40
CA ALA A 48 -14.09 -11.84 14.02
C ALA A 48 -13.54 -10.41 13.94
N ALA A 49 -13.89 -9.54 14.90
CA ALA A 49 -13.31 -8.19 15.01
C ALA A 49 -11.79 -8.26 15.24
N GLN A 50 -11.34 -9.08 16.18
CA GLN A 50 -9.91 -9.27 16.46
C GLN A 50 -9.14 -9.83 15.26
N GLN A 51 -9.68 -10.86 14.60
CA GLN A 51 -9.08 -11.42 13.38
C GLN A 51 -8.99 -10.40 12.26
N HIS A 52 -10.05 -9.60 12.08
CA HIS A 52 -10.04 -8.49 11.13
C HIS A 52 -8.93 -7.48 11.45
N MET A 53 -8.81 -7.10 12.72
CA MET A 53 -7.81 -6.14 13.18
C MET A 53 -6.38 -6.67 13.02
N THR A 54 -6.13 -7.95 13.33
CA THR A 54 -4.80 -8.56 13.16
C THR A 54 -4.47 -8.84 11.70
N GLY A 55 -5.46 -9.22 10.88
CA GLY A 55 -5.23 -9.57 9.47
C GLY A 55 -5.00 -8.36 8.57
N LYS A 56 -5.55 -7.19 8.94
CA LYS A 56 -5.38 -5.93 8.21
C LYS A 56 -4.48 -4.91 8.90
N GLU A 57 -3.91 -5.26 10.06
CA GLU A 57 -3.14 -4.35 10.91
C GLU A 57 -3.93 -3.09 11.33
N HIS A 58 -5.21 -3.24 11.63
CA HIS A 58 -6.10 -2.17 12.11
C HIS A 58 -6.07 -2.00 13.64
N CYS A 59 -5.00 -2.44 14.30
CA CYS A 59 -4.81 -2.28 15.74
C CYS A 59 -4.23 -0.91 16.14
N LYS A 60 -4.21 0.08 15.23
CA LYS A 60 -3.69 1.44 15.47
C LYS A 60 -4.84 2.42 15.68
N ILE A 61 -4.66 3.34 16.63
CA ILE A 61 -5.61 4.43 16.89
C ILE A 61 -5.21 5.61 16.01
N ASP A 62 -6.11 6.05 15.14
CA ASP A 62 -5.89 7.25 14.33
C ASP A 62 -6.59 8.45 14.99
N VAL A 63 -5.78 9.32 15.58
CA VAL A 63 -6.26 10.50 16.29
C VAL A 63 -6.28 11.75 15.39
N GLN A 64 -5.63 11.69 14.22
CA GLN A 64 -5.61 12.81 13.28
C GLN A 64 -6.88 12.90 12.42
N LYS A 65 -7.63 11.79 12.33
CA LYS A 65 -8.92 11.78 11.64
C LYS A 65 -9.93 12.63 12.41
N GLU A 66 -10.50 13.63 11.74
CA GLU A 66 -11.36 14.65 12.35
C GLU A 66 -12.61 14.06 13.03
N ASN A 67 -13.15 12.97 12.49
CA ASN A 67 -14.33 12.27 13.03
C ASN A 67 -13.96 11.08 13.94
N SER A 68 -12.77 11.07 14.52
CA SER A 68 -12.33 9.99 15.41
C SER A 68 -12.82 10.26 16.82
N GLU A 69 -13.64 9.37 17.36
CA GLU A 69 -14.07 9.34 18.78
C GLU A 69 -12.89 9.28 19.75
N PHE A 70 -11.74 8.80 19.28
CA PHE A 70 -10.53 8.74 20.08
C PHE A 70 -9.89 10.12 20.31
N ARG A 71 -10.26 11.14 19.54
CA ARG A 71 -9.72 12.50 19.68
C ARG A 71 -10.09 13.15 21.00
N ASP A 72 -11.28 12.85 21.53
CA ASP A 72 -11.78 13.41 22.79
C ASP A 72 -10.96 12.99 24.01
N PHE A 73 -10.19 11.91 23.89
CA PHE A 73 -9.30 11.43 24.96
C PHE A 73 -7.96 12.17 25.01
N TYR A 74 -7.65 13.02 24.02
CA TYR A 74 -6.39 13.75 23.92
C TYR A 74 -6.61 15.27 23.98
N ALA A 75 -5.77 15.94 24.76
CA ALA A 75 -5.66 17.39 24.75
C ALA A 75 -4.78 17.78 23.57
N PHE A 76 -5.39 17.93 22.40
CA PHE A 76 -4.83 18.84 21.42
C PHE A 76 -5.27 20.22 21.90
N GLU A 77 -4.32 21.07 22.28
CA GLU A 77 -4.58 22.50 22.41
C GLU A 77 -4.98 23.01 21.03
N SER A 78 -6.25 22.82 20.68
CA SER A 78 -6.88 23.56 19.61
C SER A 78 -6.87 24.98 20.11
N ASN A 79 -6.07 25.82 19.45
CA ASN A 79 -6.10 27.27 19.56
C ASN A 79 -7.52 27.78 19.19
N ALA A 80 -8.48 27.55 20.07
CA ALA A 80 -9.83 28.09 20.03
C ALA A 80 -9.88 29.17 21.10
N GLY A 81 -9.18 30.27 20.83
CA GLY A 81 -9.46 31.54 21.48
C GLY A 81 -10.90 31.96 21.15
N PRO A 82 -11.61 32.64 22.07
CA PRO A 82 -12.98 33.06 21.86
C PRO A 82 -13.01 34.37 21.08
N ASP A 83 -12.56 34.37 19.82
CA ASP A 83 -12.86 35.45 18.88
C ASP A 83 -13.10 34.90 17.47
N GLY A 84 -14.29 35.19 16.97
CA GLY A 84 -14.81 34.65 15.73
C GLY A 84 -14.13 35.24 14.50
N SER A 85 -12.95 34.71 14.15
CA SER A 85 -12.40 34.84 12.79
C SER A 85 -12.40 33.48 12.12
N ARG A 86 -13.35 33.28 11.21
CA ARG A 86 -13.38 32.16 10.28
C ARG A 86 -12.14 32.23 9.39
N CYS A 87 -11.10 31.50 9.76
CA CYS A 87 -10.08 31.03 8.86
C CYS A 87 -9.95 29.52 9.07
N GLY A 88 -10.65 28.75 8.22
CA GLY A 88 -10.37 27.34 8.10
C GLY A 88 -9.11 27.17 7.28
N ASP A 89 -7.99 26.89 7.92
CA ASP A 89 -6.96 26.01 7.39
C ASP A 89 -5.98 25.65 8.51
N SER A 90 -5.58 24.39 8.49
CA SER A 90 -4.56 23.70 9.26
C SER A 90 -3.58 24.58 10.08
N GLY A 91 -3.39 24.19 11.35
CA GLY A 91 -2.32 24.67 12.25
C GLY A 91 -0.92 24.27 11.77
N HIS A 92 -0.60 24.65 10.54
CA HIS A 92 0.63 24.37 9.85
C HIS A 92 1.40 25.69 9.82
N ALA A 93 2.38 25.80 10.73
CA ALA A 93 3.61 26.56 10.54
C ALA A 93 3.67 27.24 9.16
N CYS A 94 3.31 28.54 9.10
CA CYS A 94 3.12 29.26 7.84
C CYS A 94 4.35 29.09 6.96
N PHE A 95 4.23 28.24 5.94
CA PHE A 95 5.19 28.21 4.87
C PHE A 95 4.96 29.50 4.09
N VAL A 96 5.90 30.43 4.20
CA VAL A 96 5.85 31.64 3.40
C VAL A 96 6.27 31.22 2.00
N ASP A 97 5.31 31.19 1.09
CA ASP A 97 5.54 30.93 -0.32
C ASP A 97 6.36 32.08 -0.88
N ALA A 98 7.68 31.87 -0.98
CA ALA A 98 8.57 32.83 -1.60
C ALA A 98 8.47 32.75 -3.13
N ASP A 99 8.29 31.53 -3.68
CA ASP A 99 8.13 31.21 -5.10
C ASP A 99 7.44 29.83 -5.28
N ASP A 100 6.92 29.50 -6.48
CA ASP A 100 6.22 28.23 -6.78
C ASP A 100 7.08 26.97 -6.56
N GLU A 101 8.41 27.11 -6.58
CA GLU A 101 9.37 25.99 -6.43
C GLU A 101 10.11 25.97 -5.08
N THR A 102 9.89 26.96 -4.20
CA THR A 102 10.57 27.03 -2.90
C THR A 102 9.63 27.38 -1.75
N ARG A 103 9.80 26.67 -0.63
CA ARG A 103 8.99 26.84 0.58
C ARG A 103 9.89 27.24 1.74
N ARG A 104 9.58 28.34 2.42
CA ARG A 104 10.32 28.79 3.61
C ARG A 104 9.71 28.20 4.87
N LEU A 105 10.53 27.51 5.66
CA LEU A 105 10.17 27.01 6.99
C LEU A 105 10.08 28.18 7.99
N PRO A 106 9.31 28.04 9.08
CA PRO A 106 9.26 29.04 10.16
C PRO A 106 10.62 29.31 10.81
N PHE A 107 11.54 28.34 10.75
CA PHE A 107 12.92 28.49 11.18
C PHE A 107 13.77 29.34 10.20
N GLY A 108 13.17 29.91 9.15
CA GLY A 108 13.84 30.74 8.14
C GLY A 108 14.61 29.96 7.07
N LYS A 109 14.72 28.63 7.18
CA LYS A 109 15.35 27.77 6.18
C LYS A 109 14.46 27.62 4.94
N THR A 110 15.04 27.74 3.76
CA THR A 110 14.32 27.53 2.49
C THR A 110 14.53 26.11 1.99
N VAL A 111 13.44 25.42 1.67
CA VAL A 111 13.44 24.06 1.10
C VAL A 111 12.96 24.15 -0.34
N SER A 112 13.76 23.64 -1.28
CA SER A 112 13.39 23.58 -2.69
C SER A 112 12.63 22.28 -3.00
N HIS A 113 11.74 22.36 -3.99
CA HIS A 113 10.97 21.21 -4.43
C HIS A 113 11.87 20.13 -5.06
N ARG A 114 11.53 18.85 -4.87
CA ARG A 114 12.36 17.70 -5.32
C ARG A 114 12.63 17.70 -6.84
N LYS A 115 11.76 18.35 -7.62
CA LYS A 115 11.91 18.48 -9.08
C LYS A 115 12.96 19.51 -9.49
N THR A 116 13.36 20.41 -8.59
CA THR A 116 14.45 21.35 -8.86
C THR A 116 15.78 20.60 -8.89
N LYS A 117 16.40 20.55 -10.07
CA LYS A 117 17.71 19.91 -10.26
C LYS A 117 18.74 20.79 -9.55
N LYS A 118 19.24 20.35 -8.38
CA LYS A 118 20.32 21.06 -7.67
C LYS A 118 21.53 21.14 -8.59
N VAL A 119 21.84 22.33 -9.09
CA VAL A 119 23.19 22.67 -9.50
C VAL A 119 24.00 22.64 -8.21
N ARG A 120 24.72 21.54 -7.97
CA ARG A 120 25.74 21.51 -6.92
C ARG A 120 26.86 22.39 -7.44
N ASP A 121 26.82 23.65 -7.03
CA ASP A 121 27.98 24.52 -7.16
C ASP A 121 29.02 23.96 -6.18
N HIS A 122 29.90 23.09 -6.70
CA HIS A 122 31.12 22.75 -6.00
C HIS A 122 31.88 24.06 -5.87
N ARG A 123 31.93 24.62 -4.66
CA ARG A 123 32.83 25.72 -4.35
C ARG A 123 34.25 25.27 -4.69
N ASP A 124 34.73 25.68 -5.85
CA ASP A 124 36.13 25.66 -6.20
C ASP A 124 36.86 26.57 -5.21
N LEU A 125 37.56 25.94 -4.26
CA LEU A 125 38.59 26.60 -3.48
C LEU A 125 39.81 26.77 -4.38
N ARG A 126 39.89 27.85 -5.16
CA ARG A 126 41.19 28.36 -5.66
C ARG A 126 41.20 29.88 -5.81
N SER A 127 41.99 30.53 -4.96
CA SER A 127 42.70 31.75 -5.33
C SER A 127 44.12 31.66 -4.77
N GLY A 128 45.12 31.78 -5.66
CA GLY A 128 46.53 31.93 -5.26
C GLY A 128 47.57 31.12 -6.06
N GLY A 129 47.76 31.48 -7.34
CA GLY A 129 49.05 31.68 -8.02
C GLY A 129 50.13 30.58 -8.08
N GLY A 130 50.62 30.31 -9.30
CA GLY A 130 52.00 29.85 -9.52
C GLY A 130 52.17 28.75 -10.57
N THR A 131 52.42 29.16 -11.82
CA THR A 131 53.38 28.59 -12.81
C THR A 131 53.72 27.09 -12.75
N ASP A 132 53.47 26.35 -13.83
CA ASP A 132 54.48 25.90 -14.80
C ASP A 132 53.86 24.92 -15.83
N SER A 133 54.38 25.03 -17.05
CA SER A 133 54.33 24.18 -18.24
C SER A 133 53.91 22.72 -18.05
N PHE A 134 53.10 22.16 -18.95
CA PHE A 134 53.60 21.36 -20.09
C PHE A 134 52.46 20.86 -20.99
N SER A 135 52.82 20.72 -22.27
CA SER A 135 52.00 20.48 -23.46
C SER A 135 51.44 19.05 -23.59
N LEU A 136 50.47 18.86 -24.51
CA LEU A 136 50.46 17.97 -25.71
C LEU A 136 49.02 17.46 -26.01
N VAL A 137 48.33 18.00 -27.04
CA VAL A 137 48.08 17.40 -28.40
C VAL A 137 46.93 16.38 -28.39
N GLU A 138 45.75 16.78 -28.90
CA GLU A 138 45.16 16.50 -30.24
C GLU A 138 44.09 15.39 -30.14
N GLU A 139 42.82 15.66 -30.45
CA GLU A 139 42.21 15.55 -31.80
C GLU A 139 41.96 14.07 -32.17
N GLY A 140 40.76 13.59 -32.49
CA GLY A 140 39.47 14.21 -32.69
C GLY A 140 38.43 13.14 -33.08
N LYS A 141 37.34 13.61 -33.69
CA LYS A 141 36.41 12.88 -34.58
C LYS A 141 35.19 12.17 -33.95
N ARG A 142 34.08 12.92 -33.95
CA ARG A 142 32.69 12.49 -34.28
C ARG A 142 32.64 11.92 -35.72
N PRO A 143 31.56 11.29 -36.28
CA PRO A 143 30.14 11.52 -35.96
C PRO A 143 29.14 10.35 -36.22
N ASP A 144 27.84 10.68 -36.07
CA ASP A 144 26.65 10.19 -36.80
C ASP A 144 26.17 8.73 -36.60
N SER A 145 24.87 8.39 -36.56
CA SER A 145 23.60 9.11 -36.76
C SER A 145 22.41 8.20 -36.38
N LEU A 146 21.31 8.82 -35.93
CA LEU A 146 19.88 8.52 -36.10
C LEU A 146 19.38 7.07 -36.28
N SER A 147 18.37 6.65 -35.50
CA SER A 147 16.94 6.86 -35.82
C SER A 147 15.99 6.03 -34.93
N ASP A 148 15.02 6.73 -34.32
CA ASP A 148 13.66 6.32 -33.92
C ASP A 148 13.34 4.90 -33.43
N ALA A 149 12.84 4.78 -32.20
CA ALA A 149 11.39 4.83 -31.94
C ALA A 149 11.05 4.35 -30.51
N THR A 150 10.33 5.21 -29.79
CA THR A 150 9.30 4.89 -28.77
C THR A 150 9.49 3.67 -27.87
N ALA A 151 9.95 3.91 -26.64
CA ALA A 151 9.66 3.02 -25.50
C ALA A 151 9.20 3.86 -24.29
N LEU A 152 7.93 3.66 -23.92
CA LEU A 152 7.35 4.09 -22.66
C LEU A 152 8.03 3.35 -21.50
N VAL A 153 8.83 4.07 -20.72
CA VAL A 153 9.43 3.55 -19.49
C VAL A 153 8.55 3.91 -18.31
N ILE A 154 7.79 2.93 -17.81
CA ILE A 154 7.26 2.97 -16.44
C ILE A 154 8.41 2.62 -15.51
N ASN A 155 8.85 3.60 -14.72
CA ASN A 155 9.99 3.46 -13.83
C ASN A 155 9.68 2.55 -12.64
N ASN A 156 10.63 1.63 -12.44
CA ASN A 156 10.72 0.63 -11.40
C ASN A 156 10.66 1.20 -9.98
N GLY A 157 9.80 0.57 -9.18
CA GLY A 157 9.93 0.54 -7.73
C GLY A 157 9.40 -0.78 -7.20
N LYS A 158 10.25 -1.83 -7.21
CA LYS A 158 10.26 -3.03 -6.34
C LYS A 158 11.04 -4.18 -7.00
N THR A 159 12.34 -4.24 -6.74
CA THR A 159 13.19 -5.38 -7.10
C THR A 159 12.90 -6.64 -6.26
N LYS A 160 12.00 -6.57 -5.27
CA LYS A 160 11.59 -7.71 -4.43
C LYS A 160 10.37 -8.48 -4.96
N ASP A 161 9.52 -7.83 -5.77
CA ASP A 161 8.31 -8.45 -6.32
C ASP A 161 8.62 -9.31 -7.57
N LEU A 162 9.69 -9.00 -8.31
CA LEU A 162 10.11 -9.76 -9.49
C LEU A 162 10.58 -11.18 -9.11
N VAL A 163 11.36 -11.33 -8.04
CA VAL A 163 11.88 -12.63 -7.60
C VAL A 163 10.77 -13.56 -7.08
N VAL A 164 9.73 -13.00 -6.45
CA VAL A 164 8.55 -13.77 -6.01
C VAL A 164 7.67 -14.16 -7.20
N SER A 165 7.49 -13.25 -8.16
CA SER A 165 6.74 -13.54 -9.38
C SER A 165 7.42 -14.62 -10.22
N GLU A 166 8.73 -14.55 -10.43
CA GLU A 166 9.50 -15.58 -11.16
C GLU A 166 9.44 -16.95 -10.48
N LYS A 167 9.64 -17.01 -9.16
CA LYS A 167 9.47 -18.26 -8.40
C LYS A 167 8.05 -18.82 -8.49
N SER A 168 7.03 -17.95 -8.48
CA SER A 168 5.63 -18.40 -8.60
C SER A 168 5.32 -18.94 -10.00
N ASN A 169 5.92 -18.36 -11.04
CA ASN A 169 5.79 -18.81 -12.42
C ASN A 169 6.52 -20.14 -12.65
N ASP A 170 7.70 -20.32 -12.07
CA ASP A 170 8.46 -21.57 -12.16
C ASP A 170 7.76 -22.75 -11.46
N LEU A 171 7.09 -22.48 -10.33
CA LEU A 171 6.31 -23.48 -9.62
C LEU A 171 5.04 -23.87 -10.38
N PHE A 172 4.37 -22.88 -10.99
CA PHE A 172 3.24 -23.09 -11.87
C PHE A 172 3.62 -23.98 -13.06
N ASP A 173 4.72 -23.68 -13.74
CA ASP A 173 5.18 -24.45 -14.90
C ASP A 173 5.46 -25.92 -14.57
N LYS A 174 6.11 -26.18 -13.42
CA LYS A 174 6.49 -27.54 -13.03
C LYS A 174 5.30 -28.36 -12.56
N THR A 175 4.37 -27.76 -11.81
CA THR A 175 3.24 -28.47 -11.22
C THR A 175 2.10 -28.63 -12.20
N GLU A 176 1.71 -27.58 -12.93
CA GLU A 176 0.54 -27.62 -13.80
C GLU A 176 0.80 -28.46 -15.06
N MET A 177 1.97 -28.28 -15.70
CA MET A 177 2.34 -29.09 -16.87
C MET A 177 2.57 -30.57 -16.55
N ALA A 178 2.90 -30.90 -15.29
CA ALA A 178 3.06 -32.29 -14.86
C ALA A 178 1.71 -32.99 -14.62
N THR A 179 0.68 -32.24 -14.20
CA THR A 179 -0.68 -32.78 -14.00
C THR A 179 -1.44 -33.01 -15.31
N MET A 180 -1.01 -32.40 -16.41
CA MET A 180 -1.67 -32.48 -17.72
C MET A 180 -1.32 -33.78 -18.46
N ARG A 181 -2.24 -34.23 -19.33
CA ARG A 181 -2.02 -35.39 -20.19
C ARG A 181 -0.87 -35.13 -21.16
N GLN A 182 -0.16 -36.19 -21.56
CA GLN A 182 0.99 -36.08 -22.46
C GLN A 182 0.62 -35.44 -23.82
N GLY A 183 -0.57 -35.73 -24.35
CA GLY A 183 -1.07 -35.11 -25.57
C GLY A 183 -1.21 -33.58 -25.46
N ASP A 184 -1.76 -33.10 -24.35
CA ASP A 184 -1.96 -31.66 -24.11
C ASP A 184 -0.61 -30.93 -23.95
N ARG A 185 0.38 -31.60 -23.36
CA ARG A 185 1.74 -31.06 -23.22
C ARG A 185 2.41 -30.88 -24.58
N LEU A 186 2.28 -31.85 -25.49
CA LEU A 186 2.80 -31.75 -26.86
C LEU A 186 2.06 -30.69 -27.67
N ALA A 187 0.74 -30.60 -27.50
CA ALA A 187 -0.08 -29.56 -28.15
C ALA A 187 0.30 -28.15 -27.69
N LEU A 188 0.86 -27.95 -26.51
CA LEU A 188 1.30 -26.63 -26.04
C LEU A 188 2.78 -26.31 -26.34
N ALA A 189 3.58 -27.32 -26.70
CA ALA A 189 5.03 -27.18 -26.89
C ALA A 189 5.45 -26.28 -28.06
N HIS A 190 4.54 -26.01 -29.01
CA HIS A 190 4.82 -25.14 -30.15
C HIS A 190 4.62 -23.65 -29.86
N TRP A 191 4.09 -23.30 -28.68
CA TRP A 191 3.86 -21.92 -28.28
C TRP A 191 4.97 -21.43 -27.34
N PRO A 192 5.34 -20.14 -27.39
CA PRO A 192 6.17 -19.50 -26.37
C PRO A 192 5.63 -19.71 -24.95
N LEU A 193 6.52 -19.96 -23.97
CA LEU A 193 6.17 -20.23 -22.56
C LEU A 193 5.15 -19.24 -21.96
N PRO A 194 5.23 -17.91 -22.19
CA PRO A 194 4.24 -16.98 -21.66
C PRO A 194 2.83 -17.20 -22.23
N GLN A 195 2.72 -17.59 -23.49
CA GLN A 195 1.45 -17.86 -24.14
C GLN A 195 0.86 -19.19 -23.66
N GLN A 196 1.71 -20.21 -23.51
CA GLN A 196 1.35 -21.50 -22.92
C GLN A 196 0.74 -21.34 -21.52
N ARG A 197 1.41 -20.60 -20.62
CA ARG A 197 0.89 -20.33 -19.26
C ARG A 197 -0.48 -19.65 -19.29
N THR A 198 -0.63 -18.65 -20.15
CA THR A 198 -1.87 -17.89 -20.28
C THR A 198 -3.04 -18.79 -20.71
N LEU A 199 -2.80 -19.70 -21.66
CA LEU A 199 -3.80 -20.64 -22.15
C LEU A 199 -4.19 -21.66 -21.07
N VAL A 200 -3.21 -22.24 -20.36
CA VAL A 200 -3.45 -23.18 -19.27
C VAL A 200 -4.25 -22.52 -18.14
N ALA A 201 -3.85 -21.32 -17.72
CA ALA A 201 -4.55 -20.55 -16.70
C ALA A 201 -6.00 -20.23 -17.10
N LYS A 202 -6.23 -19.88 -18.37
CA LYS A 202 -7.58 -19.59 -18.89
C LYS A 202 -8.46 -20.84 -18.87
N ALA A 203 -7.94 -21.98 -19.31
CA ALA A 203 -8.67 -23.25 -19.30
C ALA A 203 -9.00 -23.70 -17.87
N LYS A 204 -8.04 -23.63 -16.95
CA LYS A 204 -8.24 -23.95 -15.53
C LYS A 204 -9.31 -23.05 -14.88
N LYS A 205 -9.26 -21.75 -15.15
CA LYS A 205 -10.28 -20.81 -14.68
C LYS A 205 -11.67 -21.17 -15.19
N GLN A 206 -11.79 -21.59 -16.45
CA GLN A 206 -13.07 -22.07 -16.99
C GLN A 206 -13.56 -23.33 -16.29
N GLN A 207 -12.68 -24.30 -16.04
CA GLN A 207 -13.01 -25.51 -15.31
C GLN A 207 -13.45 -25.23 -13.87
N GLU A 208 -12.76 -24.32 -13.17
CA GLU A 208 -13.14 -23.89 -11.82
C GLU A 208 -14.50 -23.20 -11.81
N MET A 209 -14.78 -22.33 -12.78
CA MET A 209 -16.10 -21.70 -12.90
C MET A 209 -17.20 -22.74 -13.12
N TRP A 210 -16.95 -23.74 -13.97
CA TRP A 210 -17.92 -24.82 -14.21
C TRP A 210 -18.13 -25.68 -12.96
N SER A 211 -17.06 -26.05 -12.26
CA SER A 211 -17.14 -26.81 -11.00
C SER A 211 -17.85 -26.02 -9.90
N ARG A 212 -17.65 -24.70 -9.81
CA ARG A 212 -18.38 -23.84 -8.87
C ARG A 212 -19.87 -23.80 -9.21
N PHE A 213 -20.21 -23.65 -10.48
CA PHE A 213 -21.59 -23.66 -10.92
C PHE A 213 -22.29 -24.99 -10.62
N GLU A 214 -21.62 -26.11 -10.86
CA GLU A 214 -22.12 -27.45 -10.55
C GLU A 214 -22.37 -27.62 -9.04
N LYS A 215 -21.42 -27.17 -8.20
CA LYS A 215 -21.58 -27.17 -6.74
C LYS A 215 -22.75 -26.30 -6.29
N ASP A 216 -22.89 -25.10 -6.85
CA ASP A 216 -24.00 -24.21 -6.55
C ASP A 216 -25.34 -24.82 -6.94
N GLN A 217 -25.40 -25.53 -8.07
CA GLN A 217 -26.60 -26.25 -8.50
C GLN A 217 -26.91 -27.43 -7.56
N ALA A 218 -25.89 -28.21 -7.16
CA ALA A 218 -26.06 -29.32 -6.22
C ALA A 218 -26.57 -28.83 -4.85
N ILE A 219 -26.03 -27.71 -4.33
CA ILE A 219 -26.48 -27.09 -3.08
C ILE A 219 -27.95 -26.68 -3.21
N LYS A 220 -28.34 -26.02 -4.32
CA LYS A 220 -29.75 -25.64 -4.55
C LYS A 220 -30.69 -26.85 -4.54
N LEU A 221 -30.29 -27.96 -5.17
CA LEU A 221 -31.08 -29.19 -5.17
C LEU A 221 -31.18 -29.80 -3.76
N GLN A 222 -30.08 -29.83 -3.00
CA GLN A 222 -30.09 -30.29 -1.61
C GLN A 222 -30.97 -29.42 -0.70
N CYS A 223 -30.90 -28.09 -0.82
CA CYS A 223 -31.77 -27.17 -0.09
C CYS A 223 -33.25 -27.39 -0.44
N LYS A 224 -33.58 -27.59 -1.72
CA LYS A 224 -34.95 -27.91 -2.15
C LYS A 224 -35.43 -29.26 -1.63
N ALA A 225 -34.57 -30.28 -1.62
CA ALA A 225 -34.91 -31.60 -1.09
C ALA A 225 -35.19 -31.55 0.42
N LYS A 226 -34.34 -30.84 1.19
CA LYS A 226 -34.56 -30.61 2.63
C LYS A 226 -35.86 -29.84 2.89
N ALA A 227 -36.14 -28.78 2.13
CA ALA A 227 -37.39 -28.04 2.27
C ALA A 227 -38.64 -28.89 1.96
N LYS A 228 -38.52 -29.93 1.13
CA LYS A 228 -39.63 -30.84 0.79
C LYS A 228 -39.84 -31.94 1.84
N SER A 229 -38.80 -32.36 2.57
CA SER A 229 -38.93 -33.31 3.68
C SER A 229 -39.52 -32.69 4.95
N ASP A 230 -39.41 -31.37 5.11
CA ASP A 230 -39.90 -30.65 6.30
C ASP A 230 -41.39 -30.25 6.20
N VAL A 231 -42.09 -30.61 5.12
CA VAL A 231 -43.55 -30.40 4.98
C VAL A 231 -44.28 -31.61 5.58
N PRO A 232 -44.99 -31.47 6.72
CA PRO A 232 -45.68 -32.59 7.35
C PRO A 232 -46.80 -33.10 6.42
N ALA A 233 -46.88 -34.42 6.24
CA ALA A 233 -47.97 -35.07 5.54
C ALA A 233 -49.27 -34.83 6.32
N VAL A 234 -50.21 -34.13 5.68
CA VAL A 234 -51.59 -33.95 6.16
C VAL A 234 -52.42 -35.15 5.77
#